data_AF-A0A6A3KVC4-F1
#
_entry.id   AF-A0A6A3KVC4-F1
#
_cell.length_a   1.000
_cell.length_b   1.000
_cell.length_c   1.000
_cell.angle_alpha   90.00
_cell.angle_beta   90.00
_cell.angle_gamma   90.00
#
_symmetry.space_group_name_H-M   'P 1'
#
loop_
_entity.id
_entity.type
_entity.pdbx_description
1 polymer ?
#
loop_
_entity_poly.entity_id
_entity_poly.type
_entity_poly.pdbx_seq_one_letter_code
_entity_poly.pdbx_strand_id
1 'polypeptide(L)'
;MESIRSIGSFVSRRKSSVYHVNGRYVDKINALKDDADLFTAKRLLLCVWMFVGVVPLILQARSYAKFMAPHKITQDLVVPDGTAIETINLHEVCPVKGLMYNIHGTYLLEAEKVAPSPTTPSSCSNESFAFHHYFYHGSIGYYAFYEEASGTYCSIDETAYVEVNGLGTYDTNGSHLAKDTGDTTYRRSYWYGLFGAVWIAYRTLLMRRSFISCKRYGRRSDIMQQKMRFKDAMVYVQESLRLSAHGARNYHRAAILYLLVEGLMSDLFMLIAQDGFIAKVQYISLGYNLSGVLSMLFEMVESM
;
A
#
# COMPACT_ATOMS: atom_id res chain seq x y z
N MET A 1 16.57 16.87 -71.80
CA MET A 1 16.89 15.68 -70.98
C MET A 1 17.11 16.17 -69.56
N GLU A 2 16.00 16.41 -68.84
CA GLU A 2 15.40 15.49 -67.85
C GLU A 2 16.34 15.30 -66.64
N SER A 3 16.11 16.02 -65.53
CA SER A 3 15.06 15.85 -64.50
C SER A 3 15.41 14.73 -63.51
N ILE A 4 15.82 15.12 -62.30
CA ILE A 4 15.75 14.29 -61.09
C ILE A 4 15.19 15.17 -59.94
N ARG A 5 13.93 14.88 -59.58
CA ARG A 5 13.31 14.76 -58.24
C ARG A 5 14.08 15.40 -57.05
N SER A 6 13.49 16.02 -56.02
CA SER A 6 12.25 15.68 -55.33
C SER A 6 11.98 16.63 -54.12
N ILE A 7 10.70 16.78 -53.80
CA ILE A 7 10.11 16.87 -52.44
C ILE A 7 10.31 18.17 -51.64
N GLY A 8 9.25 18.97 -51.63
CA GLY A 8 9.00 19.95 -50.57
C GLY A 8 8.58 19.27 -49.27
N SER A 9 9.08 19.80 -48.15
CA SER A 9 8.50 19.55 -46.83
C SER A 9 8.10 20.87 -46.19
N PHE A 10 6.84 20.92 -45.80
CA PHE A 10 6.18 21.98 -45.07
C PHE A 10 6.69 21.93 -43.63
N VAL A 11 7.54 22.88 -43.22
CA VAL A 11 7.89 23.07 -41.81
C VAL A 11 7.30 24.40 -41.35
N SER A 12 6.23 24.27 -40.58
CA SER A 12 5.54 25.32 -39.83
C SER A 12 6.54 26.16 -39.03
N ARG A 13 6.71 27.43 -39.43
CA ARG A 13 7.44 28.46 -38.67
C ARG A 13 6.78 28.66 -37.30
N ARG A 14 7.33 28.05 -36.25
CA ARG A 14 7.15 28.54 -34.87
C ARG A 14 7.76 29.94 -34.79
N LYS A 15 6.92 30.98 -34.75
CA LYS A 15 7.35 32.33 -34.40
C LYS A 15 7.77 32.35 -32.93
N SER A 16 9.07 32.38 -32.65
CA SER A 16 9.59 32.77 -31.34
C SER A 16 9.51 34.30 -31.23
N SER A 17 8.71 34.81 -30.30
CA SER A 17 8.74 36.25 -29.98
C SER A 17 9.92 36.52 -29.06
N VAL A 18 10.94 37.20 -29.57
CA VAL A 18 12.07 37.73 -28.79
C VAL A 18 11.74 39.17 -28.45
N TYR A 19 11.86 39.56 -27.18
CA TYR A 19 11.72 40.96 -26.76
C TYR A 19 13.07 41.50 -26.28
N HIS A 20 13.35 42.75 -26.62
CA HIS A 20 14.63 43.41 -26.41
C HIS A 20 14.62 44.23 -25.12
N VAL A 21 15.42 43.84 -24.12
CA VAL A 21 15.63 44.62 -22.90
C VAL A 21 17.14 44.80 -22.71
N ASN A 22 17.61 46.05 -22.61
CA ASN A 22 18.99 46.43 -22.30
C ASN A 22 20.09 45.74 -23.13
N GLY A 23 19.90 45.67 -24.46
CA GLY A 23 20.97 45.34 -25.40
C GLY A 23 21.49 43.90 -25.35
N ARG A 24 20.81 42.96 -24.66
CA ARG A 24 21.12 41.52 -24.72
C ARG A 24 19.89 40.74 -25.17
N TYR A 25 20.11 39.86 -26.14
CA TYR A 25 19.14 38.85 -26.56
C TYR A 25 18.98 37.82 -25.42
N VAL A 26 17.84 37.83 -24.75
CA VAL A 26 17.49 36.79 -23.78
C VAL A 26 16.45 35.87 -24.41
N ASP A 27 16.85 34.62 -24.62
CA ASP A 27 15.95 33.56 -25.09
C ASP A 27 14.87 33.33 -24.01
N LYS A 28 13.59 33.29 -24.39
CA LYS A 28 12.47 33.12 -23.46
C LYS A 28 12.58 31.79 -22.70
N ILE A 29 13.21 30.78 -23.31
CA ILE A 29 13.53 29.50 -22.67
C ILE A 29 14.59 29.66 -21.57
N ASN A 30 15.57 30.56 -21.76
CA ASN A 30 16.60 30.83 -20.74
C ASN A 30 16.08 31.74 -19.63
N ALA A 31 15.19 32.69 -19.92
CA ALA A 31 14.49 33.47 -18.89
C ALA A 31 13.55 32.60 -18.03
N LEU A 32 12.82 31.67 -18.65
CA LEU A 32 12.03 30.64 -17.94
C LEU A 32 12.90 29.62 -17.18
N LYS A 33 14.18 29.49 -17.55
CA LYS A 33 15.16 28.62 -16.89
C LYS A 33 15.86 29.33 -15.72
N ASP A 34 15.96 30.65 -15.73
CA ASP A 34 16.36 31.44 -14.56
C ASP A 34 15.22 31.55 -13.54
N ASP A 35 13.95 31.53 -13.96
CA ASP A 35 12.81 31.30 -13.05
C ASP A 35 12.72 29.85 -12.53
N ALA A 36 13.53 28.93 -13.06
CA ALA A 36 13.72 27.58 -12.52
C ALA A 36 14.68 27.54 -11.30
N ASP A 37 15.10 28.69 -10.77
CA ASP A 37 15.80 28.82 -9.48
C ASP A 37 14.82 28.80 -8.27
N LEU A 38 13.55 28.42 -8.50
CA LEU A 38 12.52 28.36 -7.47
C LEU A 38 12.83 27.35 -6.33
N PHE A 39 13.73 26.39 -6.59
CA PHE A 39 14.09 25.33 -5.65
C PHE A 39 15.54 25.47 -5.17
N THR A 40 15.71 26.33 -4.16
CA THR A 40 16.81 26.23 -3.18
C THR A 40 17.03 24.77 -2.76
N ALA A 41 18.28 24.32 -2.56
CA ALA A 41 18.58 22.90 -2.28
C ALA A 41 17.82 22.40 -1.04
N LYS A 42 17.70 23.24 -0.02
CA LYS A 42 16.83 22.98 1.14
C LYS A 42 15.36 22.73 0.78
N ARG A 43 14.77 23.54 -0.10
CA ARG A 43 13.36 23.36 -0.50
C ARG A 43 13.18 22.06 -1.29
N LEU A 44 14.11 21.77 -2.20
CA LEU A 44 14.10 20.55 -2.99
C LEU A 44 14.13 19.31 -2.09
N LEU A 45 15.08 19.27 -1.14
CA LEU A 45 15.23 18.16 -0.19
C LEU A 45 13.98 17.99 0.68
N LEU A 46 13.40 19.08 1.18
CA LEU A 46 12.18 19.02 1.99
C LEU A 46 10.99 18.53 1.18
N CYS A 47 10.85 18.96 -0.08
CA CYS A 47 9.79 18.46 -0.97
C CYS A 47 9.95 16.96 -1.22
N VAL A 48 11.15 16.51 -1.58
CA VAL A 48 11.43 15.07 -1.78
C VAL A 48 11.16 14.29 -0.50
N TRP A 49 11.60 14.78 0.66
CA TRP A 49 11.35 14.17 1.97
C TRP A 49 9.86 14.05 2.31
N MET A 50 9.04 15.05 1.97
CA MET A 50 7.59 14.96 2.15
C MET A 50 6.98 13.82 1.33
N PHE A 51 7.33 13.70 0.06
CA PHE A 51 6.74 12.68 -0.82
C PHE A 51 7.27 11.26 -0.56
N VAL A 52 8.57 11.12 -0.27
CA VAL A 52 9.22 9.81 -0.09
C VAL A 52 9.11 9.32 1.35
N GLY A 53 8.96 10.22 2.32
CA GLY A 53 8.91 9.89 3.73
C GLY A 53 7.52 10.05 4.34
N VAL A 54 7.00 11.28 4.33
CA VAL A 54 5.77 11.61 5.07
C VAL A 54 4.52 10.97 4.45
N VAL A 55 4.40 10.99 3.13
CA VAL A 55 3.23 10.38 2.45
C VAL A 55 3.12 8.88 2.76
N PRO A 56 4.16 8.04 2.58
CA PRO A 56 4.11 6.63 2.98
C PRO A 56 3.79 6.43 4.46
N LEU A 57 4.35 7.26 5.35
CA LEU A 57 4.06 7.17 6.79
C LEU A 57 2.58 7.42 7.10
N ILE A 58 1.97 8.42 6.46
CA ILE A 58 0.54 8.72 6.62
C ILE A 58 -0.32 7.56 6.09
N LEU A 59 0.03 7.01 4.93
CA LEU A 59 -0.69 5.86 4.36
C LEU A 59 -0.61 4.65 5.28
N GLN A 60 0.57 4.34 5.79
CA GLN A 60 0.76 3.24 6.73
C GLN A 60 0.00 3.47 8.04
N ALA A 61 0.02 4.69 8.59
CA ALA A 61 -0.73 5.03 9.79
C ALA A 61 -2.25 4.90 9.58
N ARG A 62 -2.75 5.25 8.39
CA ARG A 62 -4.15 5.06 8.01
C ARG A 62 -4.52 3.58 7.92
N SER A 63 -3.70 2.77 7.24
CA SER A 63 -3.92 1.32 7.15
C SER A 63 -3.94 0.68 8.53
N TYR A 64 -2.97 1.03 9.37
CA TYR A 64 -2.89 0.58 10.75
C TYR A 64 -4.14 0.97 11.56
N ALA A 65 -4.58 2.24 11.47
CA ALA A 65 -5.77 2.69 12.18
C ALA A 65 -7.05 1.96 11.74
N LYS A 66 -7.16 1.60 10.46
CA LYS A 66 -8.27 0.79 9.96
C LYS A 66 -8.29 -0.60 10.59
N PHE A 67 -7.16 -1.29 10.65
CA PHE A 67 -7.08 -2.63 11.23
C PHE A 67 -7.13 -2.66 12.76
N MET A 68 -6.75 -1.56 13.42
CA MET A 68 -6.88 -1.42 14.87
C MET A 68 -8.32 -1.13 15.30
N ALA A 69 -9.15 -0.60 14.41
CA ALA A 69 -10.53 -0.28 14.73
C ALA A 69 -11.28 -1.54 15.19
N PRO A 70 -12.04 -1.48 16.31
CA PRO A 70 -12.87 -2.59 16.72
C PRO A 70 -13.89 -2.93 15.64
N HIS A 71 -14.05 -4.21 15.36
CA HIS A 71 -15.01 -4.73 14.38
C HIS A 71 -16.02 -5.66 15.05
N LYS A 72 -17.11 -5.92 14.35
CA LYS A 72 -18.19 -6.81 14.78
C LYS A 72 -18.63 -7.64 13.58
N ILE A 73 -18.78 -8.94 13.81
CA ILE A 73 -19.25 -9.88 12.78
C ILE A 73 -20.76 -9.71 12.63
N THR A 74 -21.23 -9.64 11.38
CA THR A 74 -22.67 -9.59 11.09
C THR A 74 -23.38 -10.84 11.62
N GLN A 75 -24.53 -10.63 12.26
CA GLN A 75 -25.23 -11.67 13.03
C GLN A 75 -25.57 -12.91 12.18
N ASP A 76 -25.97 -12.70 10.92
CA ASP A 76 -26.35 -13.80 10.01
C ASP A 76 -25.17 -14.66 9.57
N LEU A 77 -23.93 -14.18 9.78
CA LEU A 77 -22.71 -14.92 9.51
C LEU A 77 -22.17 -15.65 10.74
N VAL A 78 -22.67 -15.35 11.94
CA VAL A 78 -22.24 -16.04 13.17
C VAL A 78 -22.89 -17.42 13.21
N VAL A 79 -22.08 -18.46 13.43
CA VAL A 79 -22.59 -19.84 13.49
C VAL A 79 -23.47 -19.99 14.73
N PRO A 80 -24.73 -20.49 14.60
CA PRO A 80 -25.61 -20.70 15.73
C PRO A 80 -25.06 -21.72 16.74
N ASP A 81 -25.31 -21.47 18.03
CA ASP A 81 -24.89 -22.36 19.12
C ASP A 81 -25.46 -23.77 18.94
N GLY A 82 -24.61 -24.78 19.06
CA GLY A 82 -25.01 -26.20 18.99
C GLY A 82 -25.05 -26.79 17.58
N THR A 83 -24.64 -26.03 16.55
CA THR A 83 -24.46 -26.57 15.19
C THR A 83 -23.36 -27.65 15.19
N ALA A 84 -23.65 -28.81 14.61
CA ALA A 84 -22.68 -29.89 14.50
C ALA A 84 -21.51 -29.48 13.60
N ILE A 85 -20.27 -29.74 14.04
CA ILE A 85 -19.07 -29.48 13.25
C ILE A 85 -18.97 -30.57 12.17
N GLU A 86 -19.12 -30.17 10.91
CA GLU A 86 -18.83 -31.03 9.76
C GLU A 86 -17.44 -30.72 9.21
N THR A 87 -16.67 -31.76 8.89
CA THR A 87 -15.29 -31.66 8.36
C THR A 87 -15.22 -31.96 6.87
N ILE A 88 -16.33 -31.81 6.15
CA ILE A 88 -16.38 -32.06 4.71
C ILE A 88 -15.49 -31.03 4.01
N ASN A 89 -14.78 -31.45 2.96
CA ASN A 89 -13.94 -30.54 2.19
C ASN A 89 -14.80 -29.45 1.57
N LEU A 90 -14.47 -28.20 1.88
CA LEU A 90 -15.27 -27.06 1.40
C LEU A 90 -15.36 -27.01 -0.12
N HIS A 91 -14.28 -27.37 -0.81
CA HIS A 91 -14.21 -27.42 -2.27
C HIS A 91 -15.15 -28.48 -2.87
N GLU A 92 -15.57 -29.48 -2.11
CA GLU A 92 -16.56 -30.47 -2.56
C GLU A 92 -18.00 -29.97 -2.42
N VAL A 93 -18.24 -29.00 -1.53
CA VAL A 93 -19.58 -28.46 -1.22
C VAL A 93 -19.82 -27.12 -1.92
N CYS A 94 -18.78 -26.30 -2.07
CA CYS A 94 -18.83 -25.00 -2.73
C CYS A 94 -17.51 -24.76 -3.49
N PRO A 95 -17.49 -24.93 -4.83
CA PRO A 95 -16.28 -24.83 -5.63
C PRO A 95 -15.90 -23.37 -5.93
N VAL A 96 -15.90 -22.49 -4.92
CA VAL A 96 -15.44 -21.10 -5.13
C VAL A 96 -13.98 -21.13 -5.54
N LYS A 97 -13.68 -20.69 -6.76
CA LYS A 97 -12.31 -20.57 -7.25
C LYS A 97 -11.62 -19.42 -6.54
N GLY A 98 -10.64 -19.74 -5.68
CA GLY A 98 -9.87 -18.75 -4.94
C GLY A 98 -8.73 -19.38 -4.14
N LEU A 99 -7.78 -18.54 -3.72
CA LEU A 99 -6.63 -18.95 -2.91
C LEU A 99 -7.02 -18.99 -1.43
N MET A 100 -7.66 -20.07 -0.98
CA MET A 100 -8.13 -20.25 0.41
C MET A 100 -7.04 -20.87 1.33
N TYR A 101 -5.87 -20.24 1.44
CA TYR A 101 -4.81 -20.70 2.34
C TYR A 101 -4.75 -19.88 3.63
N ASN A 102 -4.69 -20.57 4.77
CA ASN A 102 -4.61 -19.97 6.11
C ASN A 102 -5.77 -18.99 6.43
N ILE A 103 -6.97 -19.35 5.96
CA ILE A 103 -8.20 -18.59 6.19
C ILE A 103 -9.16 -19.42 7.02
N HIS A 104 -9.94 -18.75 7.85
CA HIS A 104 -10.98 -19.36 8.65
C HIS A 104 -12.16 -18.40 8.78
N GLY A 105 -13.39 -18.89 8.66
CA GLY A 105 -14.58 -18.08 8.84
C GLY A 105 -15.82 -18.74 8.28
N THR A 106 -16.82 -17.94 7.97
CA THR A 106 -18.13 -18.42 7.52
C THR A 106 -18.57 -17.61 6.32
N TYR A 107 -19.25 -18.28 5.40
CA TYR A 107 -19.94 -17.63 4.30
C TYR A 107 -21.39 -18.11 4.24
N LEU A 108 -22.22 -17.27 3.66
CA LEU A 108 -23.61 -17.50 3.35
C LEU A 108 -23.78 -17.34 1.84
N LEU A 109 -24.24 -18.41 1.20
CA LEU A 109 -24.63 -18.42 -0.21
C LEU A 109 -26.14 -18.63 -0.27
N GLU A 110 -26.85 -17.64 -0.77
CA GLU A 110 -28.31 -17.72 -0.90
C GLU A 110 -28.71 -18.52 -2.14
N ALA A 111 -29.84 -19.22 -2.07
CA ALA A 111 -30.36 -20.03 -3.18
C ALA A 111 -31.10 -19.20 -4.25
N GLU A 112 -31.52 -17.98 -3.90
CA GLU A 112 -32.26 -17.11 -4.81
C GLU A 112 -31.31 -16.30 -5.71
N LYS A 113 -31.71 -16.14 -6.97
CA LYS A 113 -30.97 -15.35 -7.94
C LYS A 113 -31.19 -13.86 -7.68
N VAL A 114 -30.12 -13.09 -7.68
CA VAL A 114 -30.12 -11.65 -7.42
C VAL A 114 -29.47 -10.88 -8.56
N ALA A 115 -29.71 -9.57 -8.60
CA ALA A 115 -29.03 -8.70 -9.54
C ALA A 115 -27.50 -8.72 -9.29
N PRO A 116 -26.67 -8.78 -10.35
CA PRO A 116 -25.22 -8.87 -10.21
C PRO A 116 -24.62 -7.62 -9.54
N SER A 117 -23.55 -7.81 -8.78
CA SER A 117 -22.78 -6.69 -8.22
C SER A 117 -22.13 -5.84 -9.34
N PRO A 118 -21.75 -4.57 -9.08
CA PRO A 118 -21.10 -3.71 -10.07
C PRO A 118 -19.78 -4.28 -10.64
N THR A 119 -19.10 -5.11 -9.85
CA THR A 119 -17.84 -5.78 -10.23
C THR A 119 -18.05 -7.08 -10.99
N THR A 120 -19.28 -7.59 -11.05
CA THR A 120 -19.61 -8.85 -11.72
C THR A 120 -19.68 -8.67 -13.24
N PRO A 121 -19.06 -9.57 -14.03
CA PRO A 121 -19.16 -9.53 -15.48
C PRO A 121 -20.59 -9.61 -15.98
N SER A 122 -20.88 -8.93 -17.09
CA SER A 122 -22.22 -8.95 -17.71
C SER A 122 -22.67 -10.36 -18.12
N SER A 123 -21.73 -11.27 -18.38
CA SER A 123 -21.99 -12.68 -18.66
C SER A 123 -22.67 -13.43 -17.52
N CYS A 124 -22.50 -12.96 -16.27
CA CYS A 124 -23.02 -13.60 -15.06
C CYS A 124 -24.36 -13.00 -14.59
N SER A 125 -24.96 -12.08 -15.34
CA SER A 125 -26.13 -11.30 -14.91
C SER A 125 -27.38 -12.12 -14.51
N ASN A 126 -27.59 -13.29 -15.10
CA ASN A 126 -28.74 -14.18 -14.83
C ASN A 126 -28.39 -15.40 -13.97
N GLU A 127 -27.13 -15.51 -13.54
CA GLU A 127 -26.57 -16.64 -12.80
C GLU A 127 -25.78 -16.15 -11.59
N SER A 128 -26.26 -15.06 -10.98
CA SER A 128 -25.70 -14.43 -9.79
C SER A 128 -26.53 -14.76 -8.56
N PHE A 129 -25.85 -15.21 -7.50
CA PHE A 129 -26.43 -15.54 -6.19
C PHE A 129 -25.85 -14.62 -5.13
N ALA A 130 -26.63 -14.25 -4.12
CA ALA A 130 -26.11 -13.41 -3.05
C ALA A 130 -25.04 -14.17 -2.25
N PHE A 131 -23.91 -13.52 -2.03
CA PHE A 131 -22.77 -14.11 -1.34
C PHE A 131 -22.24 -13.15 -0.28
N HIS A 132 -22.25 -13.61 0.96
CA HIS A 132 -21.77 -12.88 2.12
C HIS A 132 -20.75 -13.73 2.85
N HIS A 133 -19.67 -13.14 3.34
CA HIS A 133 -18.73 -13.88 4.16
C HIS A 133 -17.98 -12.98 5.11
N TYR A 134 -17.45 -13.60 6.16
CA TYR A 134 -16.31 -13.08 6.86
C TYR A 134 -15.21 -14.12 6.91
N PHE A 135 -13.97 -13.67 6.76
CA PHE A 135 -12.79 -14.48 6.92
C PHE A 135 -11.79 -13.81 7.86
N TYR A 136 -11.14 -14.64 8.65
CA TYR A 136 -9.92 -14.34 9.34
C TYR A 136 -8.76 -14.99 8.59
N HIS A 137 -7.79 -14.18 8.19
CA HIS A 137 -6.55 -14.64 7.62
C HIS A 137 -5.47 -14.66 8.69
N GLY A 138 -4.88 -15.83 8.93
CA GLY A 138 -3.79 -15.98 9.89
C GLY A 138 -2.56 -15.16 9.49
N SER A 139 -2.02 -14.39 10.43
CA SER A 139 -0.78 -13.62 10.24
C SER A 139 0.45 -14.41 10.71
N ILE A 140 1.65 -13.84 10.54
CA ILE A 140 2.93 -14.38 11.05
C ILE A 140 3.07 -14.17 12.58
N GLY A 141 2.10 -13.51 13.23
CA GLY A 141 2.04 -13.25 14.68
C GLY A 141 0.88 -13.94 15.41
N TYR A 142 0.52 -13.47 16.61
CA TYR A 142 -0.57 -14.03 17.44
C TYR A 142 -1.98 -13.54 17.04
N TYR A 143 -2.11 -12.81 15.93
CA TYR A 143 -3.37 -12.20 15.50
C TYR A 143 -3.72 -12.61 14.06
N ALA A 144 -4.98 -12.40 13.69
CA ALA A 144 -5.50 -12.62 12.35
C ALA A 144 -6.17 -11.36 11.80
N PHE A 145 -6.09 -11.18 10.49
CA PHE A 145 -6.77 -10.11 9.76
C PHE A 145 -8.21 -10.50 9.49
N TYR A 146 -9.15 -9.67 9.91
CA TYR A 146 -10.57 -9.82 9.62
C TYR A 146 -10.93 -9.06 8.36
N GLU A 147 -11.66 -9.73 7.50
CA GLU A 147 -12.31 -9.19 6.32
C GLU A 147 -13.76 -9.67 6.31
N GLU A 148 -14.71 -8.76 6.17
CA GLU A 148 -16.10 -9.06 5.89
C GLU A 148 -16.48 -8.40 4.58
N ALA A 149 -17.07 -9.19 3.68
CA ALA A 149 -17.41 -8.73 2.35
C ALA A 149 -18.75 -9.31 1.89
N SER A 150 -19.41 -8.56 1.01
CA SER A 150 -20.68 -8.97 0.39
C SER A 150 -20.68 -8.66 -1.09
N GLY A 151 -21.37 -9.49 -1.86
CA GLY A 151 -21.59 -9.26 -3.27
C GLY A 151 -22.33 -10.42 -3.89
N THR A 152 -21.86 -10.87 -5.04
CA THR A 152 -22.54 -11.92 -5.81
C THR A 152 -21.56 -13.00 -6.27
N TYR A 153 -21.97 -14.25 -6.06
CA TYR A 153 -21.31 -15.43 -6.60
C TYR A 153 -21.87 -15.77 -7.99
N CYS A 154 -21.01 -15.95 -8.97
CA CYS A 154 -21.40 -16.40 -10.30
C CYS A 154 -21.18 -17.91 -10.45
N SER A 155 -22.25 -18.64 -10.82
CA SER A 155 -22.16 -20.09 -11.03
C SER A 155 -21.48 -20.50 -12.35
N ILE A 156 -21.35 -19.57 -13.32
CA ILE A 156 -20.74 -19.85 -14.63
C ILE A 156 -19.22 -19.94 -14.53
N ASP A 157 -18.58 -19.01 -13.82
CA ASP A 157 -17.13 -18.93 -13.65
C ASP A 157 -16.65 -19.40 -12.27
N GLU A 158 -17.57 -19.74 -11.38
CA GLU A 158 -17.35 -20.18 -10.00
C GLU A 158 -16.59 -19.14 -9.16
N THR A 159 -16.77 -17.85 -9.46
CA THR A 159 -16.08 -16.74 -8.81
C THR A 159 -17.03 -15.89 -7.97
N ALA A 160 -16.60 -15.55 -6.75
CA ALA A 160 -17.28 -14.60 -5.90
C ALA A 160 -16.77 -13.17 -6.17
N TYR A 161 -17.66 -12.29 -6.61
CA TYR A 161 -17.39 -10.87 -6.81
C TYR A 161 -17.94 -10.11 -5.61
N VAL A 162 -17.06 -9.66 -4.73
CA VAL A 162 -17.43 -9.09 -3.44
C VAL A 162 -16.84 -7.70 -3.24
N GLU A 163 -17.56 -6.88 -2.49
CA GLU A 163 -17.09 -5.61 -1.97
C GLU A 163 -16.87 -5.74 -0.45
N VAL A 164 -15.75 -5.20 0.03
CA VAL A 164 -15.39 -5.27 1.45
C VAL A 164 -16.21 -4.29 2.27
N ASN A 165 -16.97 -4.83 3.23
CA ASN A 165 -17.80 -4.09 4.17
C ASN A 165 -17.07 -3.76 5.46
N GLY A 166 -16.20 -4.66 5.91
CA GLY A 166 -15.55 -4.59 7.22
C GLY A 166 -14.10 -5.06 7.17
N LEU A 167 -13.24 -4.36 7.89
CA LEU A 167 -11.84 -4.74 8.11
C LEU A 167 -11.51 -4.60 9.58
N GLY A 168 -10.61 -5.44 10.07
CA GLY A 168 -10.20 -5.44 11.47
C GLY A 168 -9.11 -6.45 11.74
N THR A 169 -8.78 -6.62 13.01
CA THR A 169 -7.82 -7.63 13.48
C THR A 169 -8.28 -8.20 14.80
N TYR A 170 -7.96 -9.47 15.07
CA TYR A 170 -8.29 -10.12 16.34
C TYR A 170 -7.14 -10.99 16.84
N ASP A 171 -6.95 -11.03 18.16
CA ASP A 171 -5.90 -11.81 18.83
C ASP A 171 -6.25 -13.31 18.83
N THR A 172 -6.20 -13.91 17.64
CA THR A 172 -6.44 -15.33 17.40
C THR A 172 -5.53 -15.79 16.26
N ASN A 173 -4.96 -16.99 16.36
CA ASN A 173 -4.26 -17.64 15.25
C ASN A 173 -4.20 -19.16 15.46
N GLY A 174 -3.80 -19.89 14.42
CA GLY A 174 -3.57 -21.33 14.46
C GLY A 174 -4.80 -22.12 14.92
N SER A 175 -4.62 -22.97 15.92
CA SER A 175 -5.69 -23.87 16.41
C SER A 175 -6.83 -23.15 17.13
N HIS A 176 -6.58 -21.97 17.71
CA HIS A 176 -7.63 -21.16 18.32
C HIS A 176 -8.51 -20.55 17.22
N LEU A 177 -7.89 -20.07 16.14
CA LEU A 177 -8.61 -19.54 15.00
C LEU A 177 -9.47 -20.63 14.34
N ALA A 178 -8.92 -21.84 14.14
CA ALA A 178 -9.65 -22.97 13.56
C ALA A 178 -10.89 -23.42 14.36
N LYS A 179 -10.99 -23.01 15.64
CA LYS A 179 -12.12 -23.34 16.53
C LYS A 179 -13.05 -22.15 16.78
N ASP A 180 -12.73 -20.98 16.25
CA ASP A 180 -13.52 -19.76 16.46
C ASP A 180 -14.78 -19.81 15.58
N THR A 181 -15.95 -19.80 16.19
CA THR A 181 -17.25 -19.82 15.50
C THR A 181 -17.80 -18.41 15.25
N GLY A 182 -17.05 -17.39 15.65
CA GLY A 182 -17.52 -16.00 15.65
C GLY A 182 -18.44 -15.70 16.83
N ASP A 183 -18.61 -14.41 17.11
CA ASP A 183 -19.61 -13.89 18.04
C ASP A 183 -20.05 -12.49 17.61
N THR A 184 -21.10 -11.97 18.24
CA THR A 184 -21.67 -10.64 17.95
C THR A 184 -21.06 -9.53 18.82
N THR A 185 -19.98 -9.81 19.54
CA THR A 185 -19.32 -8.82 20.40
C THR A 185 -18.30 -8.01 19.60
N TYR A 186 -17.86 -6.89 20.17
CA TYR A 186 -16.78 -6.10 19.56
C TYR A 186 -15.44 -6.80 19.78
N ARG A 187 -14.77 -7.09 18.67
CA ARG A 187 -13.46 -7.75 18.62
C ARG A 187 -12.40 -6.77 18.17
N ARG A 188 -11.19 -6.91 18.71
CA ARG A 188 -10.00 -6.13 18.32
C ARG A 188 -8.73 -6.87 18.73
N SER A 189 -7.62 -6.58 18.05
CA SER A 189 -6.30 -7.10 18.40
C SER A 189 -5.54 -6.08 19.24
N TYR A 190 -5.22 -6.44 20.48
CA TYR A 190 -4.29 -5.68 21.31
C TYR A 190 -2.85 -5.92 20.88
N TRP A 191 -2.54 -7.12 20.37
CA TRP A 191 -1.21 -7.44 19.86
C TRP A 191 -0.84 -6.55 18.67
N TYR A 192 -1.68 -6.54 17.64
CA TYR A 192 -1.52 -5.68 16.48
C TYR A 192 -1.47 -4.21 16.90
N GLY A 193 -2.34 -3.80 17.82
CA GLY A 193 -2.37 -2.47 18.39
C GLY A 193 -1.03 -2.04 19.04
N LEU A 194 -0.45 -2.90 19.88
CA LEU A 194 0.80 -2.58 20.56
C LEU A 194 1.98 -2.52 19.57
N PHE A 195 2.15 -3.56 18.76
CA PHE A 195 3.29 -3.66 17.85
C PHE A 195 3.23 -2.63 16.72
N GLY A 196 2.03 -2.39 16.17
CA GLY A 196 1.83 -1.35 15.17
C GLY A 196 2.07 0.06 15.74
N ALA A 197 1.64 0.34 16.99
CA ALA A 197 1.96 1.61 17.64
C ALA A 197 3.47 1.80 17.84
N VAL A 198 4.18 0.76 18.32
CA VAL A 198 5.65 0.78 18.44
C VAL A 198 6.31 1.04 17.08
N TRP A 199 5.81 0.40 16.02
CA TRP A 199 6.33 0.55 14.68
C TRP A 199 6.14 1.95 14.09
N ILE A 200 4.93 2.51 14.20
CA ILE A 200 4.64 3.89 13.78
C ILE A 200 5.47 4.89 14.58
N ALA A 201 5.62 4.70 15.89
CA ALA A 201 6.46 5.54 16.73
C ALA A 201 7.93 5.51 16.27
N TYR A 202 8.46 4.31 16.04
CA TYR A 202 9.83 4.13 15.53
C TYR A 202 10.05 4.83 14.19
N ARG A 203 9.12 4.66 13.23
CA ARG A 203 9.20 5.36 11.94
C ARG A 203 9.04 6.87 12.05
N THR A 204 8.22 7.35 12.97
CA THR A 204 8.09 8.79 13.24
C THR A 204 9.41 9.38 13.76
N LEU A 205 10.11 8.66 14.64
CA LEU A 205 11.43 9.06 15.14
C LEU A 205 12.48 9.06 14.02
N LEU A 206 12.48 8.05 13.16
CA LEU A 206 13.33 8.00 11.97
C LEU A 206 13.05 9.18 11.03
N MET A 207 11.77 9.47 10.78
CA MET A 207 11.30 10.57 9.94
C MET A 207 11.80 11.92 10.48
N ARG A 208 11.71 12.12 11.80
CA ARG A 208 12.25 13.31 12.49
C ARG A 208 13.76 13.43 12.34
N ARG A 209 14.51 12.33 12.48
CA ARG A 209 15.97 12.32 12.27
C ARG A 209 16.31 12.71 10.83
N SER A 210 15.65 12.11 9.86
CA SER A 210 15.82 12.40 8.43
C SER A 210 15.51 13.87 8.11
N PHE A 211 14.42 14.41 8.66
CA PHE A 211 14.06 15.83 8.51
C PHE A 211 15.18 16.77 8.96
N ILE A 212 15.74 16.52 10.15
CA ILE A 212 16.83 17.34 10.70
C ILE A 212 18.07 17.24 9.78
N SER A 213 18.38 16.05 9.28
CA SER A 213 19.50 15.83 8.36
C SER A 213 19.30 16.61 7.05
N CYS A 214 18.15 16.43 6.38
CA CYS A 214 17.81 17.12 5.14
C CYS A 214 17.82 18.64 5.29
N LYS A 215 17.27 19.16 6.40
CA LYS A 215 17.26 20.60 6.71
C LYS A 215 18.68 21.16 6.90
N ARG A 216 19.56 20.44 7.60
CA ARG A 216 20.95 20.86 7.85
C ARG A 216 21.78 20.79 6.58
N TYR A 217 21.69 19.69 5.85
CA TYR A 217 22.42 19.49 4.60
C TYR A 217 22.00 20.50 3.54
N GLY A 218 20.69 20.67 3.31
CA GLY A 218 20.17 21.67 2.38
C GLY A 218 20.61 23.08 2.71
N ARG A 219 20.56 23.49 3.99
CA ARG A 219 21.05 24.81 4.42
C ARG A 219 22.55 24.99 4.10
N ARG A 220 23.37 23.95 4.28
CA ARG A 220 24.80 24.02 3.97
C ARG A 220 25.05 24.13 2.48
N SER A 221 24.32 23.38 1.66
CA SER A 221 24.39 23.47 0.19
C SER A 221 23.98 24.85 -0.32
N ASP A 222 22.96 25.46 0.28
CA ASP A 222 22.52 26.82 -0.06
C ASP A 222 23.61 27.86 0.26
N ILE A 223 24.27 27.74 1.42
CA ILE A 223 25.39 28.63 1.82
C ILE A 223 26.57 28.49 0.84
N MET A 224 26.86 27.27 0.39
CA MET A 224 27.95 26.97 -0.56
C MET A 224 27.57 27.27 -2.02
N GLN A 225 26.37 27.78 -2.28
CA GLN A 225 25.83 28.03 -3.64
C GLN A 225 25.92 26.80 -4.56
N GLN A 226 25.84 25.60 -3.98
CA GLN A 226 25.86 24.36 -4.72
C GLN A 226 24.46 24.05 -5.23
N LYS A 227 24.31 23.99 -6.57
CA LYS A 227 23.07 23.54 -7.20
C LYS A 227 22.88 22.05 -6.92
N MET A 228 21.73 21.70 -6.36
CA MET A 228 21.38 20.30 -6.08
C MET A 228 20.46 19.76 -7.17
N ARG A 229 20.84 18.62 -7.76
CA ARG A 229 19.98 17.95 -8.73
C ARG A 229 18.92 17.13 -8.01
N PHE A 230 17.76 16.98 -8.63
CA PHE A 230 16.67 16.16 -8.08
C PHE A 230 17.11 14.71 -7.78
N LYS A 231 17.92 14.09 -8.66
CA LYS A 231 18.44 12.73 -8.44
C LYS A 231 19.27 12.64 -7.16
N ASP A 232 20.14 13.61 -6.92
CA ASP A 232 21.00 13.64 -5.74
C ASP A 232 20.17 13.87 -4.47
N ALA A 233 19.12 14.70 -4.56
CA ALA A 233 18.18 14.92 -3.46
C ALA A 233 17.37 13.65 -3.13
N MET A 234 16.93 12.91 -4.16
CA MET A 234 16.25 11.63 -4.01
C MET A 234 17.11 10.60 -3.29
N VAL A 235 18.34 10.38 -3.78
CA VAL A 235 19.29 9.44 -3.17
C VAL A 235 19.59 9.84 -1.73
N TYR A 236 19.86 11.12 -1.47
CA TYR A 236 20.14 11.59 -0.11
C TYR A 236 18.96 11.35 0.84
N VAL A 237 17.73 11.67 0.41
CA VAL A 237 16.53 11.45 1.22
C VAL A 237 16.31 9.96 1.46
N GLN A 238 16.40 9.12 0.43
CA GLN A 238 16.26 7.66 0.56
C GLN A 238 17.29 7.08 1.52
N GLU A 239 18.57 7.46 1.41
CA GLU A 239 19.61 7.01 2.35
C GLU A 239 19.38 7.54 3.78
N SER A 240 18.86 8.76 3.93
CA SER A 240 18.53 9.31 5.25
C SER A 240 17.31 8.64 5.90
N LEU A 241 16.42 8.08 5.08
CA LEU A 241 15.23 7.33 5.49
C LEU A 241 15.48 5.83 5.54
N ARG A 242 16.63 5.36 5.05
CA ARG A 242 17.03 3.97 5.13
C ARG A 242 16.99 3.57 6.60
N LEU A 243 16.28 2.48 6.87
CA LEU A 243 16.20 1.82 8.16
C LEU A 243 17.54 1.13 8.45
N SER A 244 18.64 1.86 8.38
CA SER A 244 19.97 1.30 8.51
C SER A 244 20.26 1.08 9.99
N ALA A 245 20.22 -0.18 10.37
CA ALA A 245 20.85 -0.70 11.56
C ALA A 245 22.38 -0.75 11.35
N HIS A 246 22.95 0.33 10.81
CA HIS A 246 24.37 0.43 10.54
C HIS A 246 25.10 0.43 11.88
N GLY A 247 25.83 -0.66 12.16
CA GLY A 247 26.45 -0.92 13.46
C GLY A 247 25.53 -1.55 14.53
N ALA A 248 24.28 -1.91 14.23
CA ALA A 248 23.44 -2.66 15.16
C ALA A 248 23.63 -4.17 15.03
N ARG A 249 23.49 -4.90 16.14
CA ARG A 249 23.59 -6.38 16.17
C ARG A 249 22.45 -7.03 15.37
N ASN A 250 22.69 -8.23 14.84
CA ASN A 250 21.73 -8.99 14.03
C ASN A 250 20.37 -9.21 14.71
N TYR A 251 20.30 -9.34 16.03
CA TYR A 251 19.02 -9.43 16.76
C TYR A 251 18.14 -8.17 16.60
N HIS A 252 18.74 -6.97 16.60
CA HIS A 252 17.99 -5.72 16.37
C HIS A 252 17.49 -5.64 14.92
N ARG A 253 18.29 -6.13 13.98
CA ARG A 253 17.94 -6.20 12.55
C ARG A 253 16.77 -7.16 12.32
N ALA A 254 16.80 -8.34 12.97
CA ALA A 254 15.70 -9.30 12.95
C ALA A 254 14.40 -8.69 13.53
N ALA A 255 14.49 -7.95 14.63
CA ALA A 255 13.32 -7.27 15.21
C ALA A 255 12.72 -6.21 14.27
N ILE A 256 13.56 -5.40 13.61
CA ILE A 256 13.08 -4.42 12.62
C ILE A 256 12.51 -5.11 11.39
N LEU A 257 13.11 -6.21 10.94
CA LEU A 257 12.61 -7.02 9.82
C LEU A 257 11.21 -7.58 10.14
N TYR A 258 10.99 -8.08 11.35
CA TYR A 258 9.68 -8.52 11.79
C TYR A 258 8.64 -7.40 11.68
N LEU A 259 8.92 -6.21 12.22
CA LEU A 259 8.01 -5.05 12.11
C LEU A 259 7.77 -4.59 10.67
N LEU A 260 8.76 -4.73 9.78
CA LEU A 260 8.63 -4.47 8.35
C LEU A 260 7.67 -5.44 7.67
N VAL A 261 7.77 -6.73 7.99
CA VAL A 261 6.88 -7.78 7.45
C VAL A 261 5.45 -7.55 7.92
N GLU A 262 5.24 -7.21 9.20
CA GLU A 262 3.92 -6.87 9.74
C GLU A 262 3.28 -5.66 9.00
N GLY A 263 4.08 -4.63 8.73
CA GLY A 263 3.65 -3.49 7.91
C GLY A 263 3.34 -3.85 6.46
N LEU A 264 4.12 -4.77 5.86
CA LEU A 264 3.91 -5.26 4.50
C LEU A 264 2.60 -6.04 4.38
N MET A 265 2.31 -6.92 5.34
CA MET A 265 1.07 -7.70 5.37
C MET A 265 -0.15 -6.77 5.45
N SER A 266 -0.11 -5.77 6.32
CA SER A 266 -1.19 -4.78 6.44
C SER A 266 -1.44 -4.04 5.11
N ASP A 267 -0.37 -3.66 4.40
CA ASP A 267 -0.50 -2.98 3.11
C ASP A 267 -1.03 -3.91 2.01
N LEU A 268 -0.66 -5.19 2.04
CA LEU A 268 -1.16 -6.20 1.10
C LEU A 268 -2.65 -6.45 1.31
N PHE A 269 -3.10 -6.60 2.56
CA PHE A 269 -4.52 -6.76 2.86
C PHE A 269 -5.33 -5.52 2.46
N MET A 270 -4.81 -4.31 2.70
CA MET A 270 -5.46 -3.09 2.22
C MET A 270 -5.54 -2.99 0.70
N LEU A 271 -4.57 -3.56 -0.03
CA LEU A 271 -4.59 -3.58 -1.49
C LEU A 271 -5.65 -4.52 -2.04
N ILE A 272 -5.87 -5.66 -1.37
CA ILE A 272 -6.91 -6.62 -1.75
C ILE A 272 -8.28 -6.05 -1.41
N ALA A 273 -8.42 -5.42 -0.25
CA ALA A 273 -9.70 -4.92 0.24
C ALA A 273 -10.13 -3.56 -0.35
N GLN A 274 -9.37 -2.98 -1.26
CA GLN A 274 -9.68 -1.68 -1.86
C GLN A 274 -9.62 -1.73 -3.37
N ASP A 275 -10.57 -1.06 -3.98
CA ASP A 275 -10.60 -0.86 -5.42
C ASP A 275 -10.25 0.58 -5.84
N GLY A 276 -9.93 0.72 -7.13
CA GLY A 276 -9.81 2.02 -7.78
C GLY A 276 -8.58 2.83 -7.40
N PHE A 277 -8.75 4.13 -7.17
CA PHE A 277 -7.63 5.07 -6.98
C PHE A 277 -6.93 4.86 -5.63
N ILE A 278 -7.66 4.47 -4.58
CA ILE A 278 -7.09 4.29 -3.25
C ILE A 278 -6.14 3.09 -3.23
N ALA A 279 -6.51 2.00 -3.92
CA ALA A 279 -5.62 0.85 -4.14
C ALA A 279 -4.31 1.27 -4.83
N LYS A 280 -4.39 2.09 -5.89
CA LYS A 280 -3.22 2.62 -6.59
C LYS A 280 -2.27 3.40 -5.68
N VAL A 281 -2.82 4.16 -4.73
CA VAL A 281 -2.03 4.90 -3.74
C VAL A 281 -1.40 3.95 -2.71
N GLN A 282 -2.08 2.86 -2.34
CA GLN A 282 -1.58 1.87 -1.38
C GLN A 282 -0.33 1.13 -1.88
N TYR A 283 -0.15 0.97 -3.20
CA TYR A 283 1.09 0.44 -3.79
C TYR A 283 2.34 1.24 -3.39
N ILE A 284 2.19 2.55 -3.11
CA ILE A 284 3.31 3.39 -2.67
C ILE A 284 3.81 2.93 -1.29
N SER A 285 2.89 2.63 -0.36
CA SER A 285 3.23 2.12 0.97
C SER A 285 3.81 0.70 0.90
N LEU A 286 3.21 -0.17 0.07
CA LEU A 286 3.70 -1.53 -0.16
C LEU A 286 5.14 -1.52 -0.70
N GLY A 287 5.40 -0.72 -1.74
CA GLY A 287 6.73 -0.59 -2.34
C GLY A 287 7.76 -0.06 -1.33
N TYR A 288 7.37 0.87 -0.45
CA TYR A 288 8.24 1.39 0.61
C TYR A 288 8.61 0.30 1.62
N ASN A 289 7.62 -0.47 2.10
CA ASN A 289 7.87 -1.58 3.03
C ASN A 289 8.71 -2.70 2.40
N LEU A 290 8.42 -3.07 1.15
CA LEU A 290 9.19 -4.08 0.41
C LEU A 290 10.64 -3.65 0.18
N SER A 291 10.88 -2.38 -0.19
CA SER A 291 12.23 -1.83 -0.32
C SER A 291 12.99 -1.86 1.01
N GLY A 292 12.30 -1.58 2.13
CA GLY A 292 12.86 -1.71 3.47
C GLY A 292 13.25 -3.15 3.82
N VAL A 293 12.39 -4.12 3.49
CA VAL A 293 12.68 -5.56 3.67
C VAL A 293 13.93 -5.97 2.88
N LEU A 294 13.98 -5.64 1.59
CA LEU A 294 15.11 -6.01 0.73
C LEU A 294 16.43 -5.40 1.23
N SER A 295 16.42 -4.11 1.59
CA SER A 295 17.62 -3.43 2.10
C SER A 295 18.09 -4.02 3.43
N MET A 296 17.17 -4.42 4.31
CA MET A 296 17.51 -5.01 5.60
C MET A 296 18.06 -6.44 5.44
N LEU A 297 17.45 -7.25 4.56
CA LEU A 297 17.95 -8.60 4.25
C LEU A 297 19.36 -8.55 3.67
N PHE A 298 19.61 -7.63 2.72
CA PHE A 298 20.92 -7.45 2.13
C PHE A 298 21.97 -7.06 3.18
N GLU A 299 21.66 -6.10 4.06
CA GLU A 299 22.56 -5.71 5.17
C GLU A 299 22.85 -6.86 6.13
N MET A 300 21.88 -7.73 6.39
CA MET A 300 22.10 -8.92 7.23
C MET A 300 23.05 -9.90 6.55
N VAL A 301 22.84 -10.21 5.27
CA VAL A 301 23.69 -11.13 4.50
C VAL A 301 25.12 -10.60 4.38
N GLU A 302 25.33 -9.32 4.10
CA GLU A 302 26.68 -8.74 4.00
C GLU A 302 27.43 -8.69 5.34
N SER A 303 26.70 -8.74 6.46
CA SER A 303 27.28 -8.67 7.81
C SER A 303 27.53 -10.02 8.47
N MET A 304 27.13 -11.12 7.80
CA MET A 304 27.41 -12.49 8.23
C MET A 304 28.80 -12.92 7.78
#